data_AF-A0AAD6ZL51-F1
#
_entry.id   AF-A0AAD6ZL51-F1
#
_cell.length_a   1.000
_cell.length_b   1.000
_cell.length_c   1.000
_cell.angle_alpha   90.00
_cell.angle_beta   90.00
_cell.angle_gamma   90.00
#
_symmetry.space_group_name_H-M   'P 1'
#
loop_
_entity.id
_entity.type
_entity.pdbx_description
1 polymer ?
#
loop_
_entity_poly.entity_id
_entity_poly.type
_entity_poly.pdbx_seq_one_letter_code
_entity_poly.pdbx_strand_id
1 'polypeptide(L)'
;FELSPGSRQAPDFCTLHVFPLEPTNNTMSFFVIYMCHHIALKSVDSYLSGICNQLESAFPNVRKVRASPLVKNTLKGARHLFGKGTKRKRPLSTAGLRIVERAAQAQPSISHDDKLFVGMLFSGFDSLLRLGELSWPDIVALRNWKKVVRRSSVKLTDSSFGFFLPGHK
;
A
#
# COMPACT_ATOMS: atom_id res chain seq x y z
N PHE A 1 3.24 -21.27 2.00
CA PHE A 1 3.20 -20.11 2.92
C PHE A 1 4.54 -19.40 2.86
N GLU A 2 4.66 -18.38 2.00
CA GLU A 2 5.88 -17.57 1.94
C GLU A 2 6.01 -16.75 3.23
N LEU A 3 7.05 -17.06 3.99
CA LEU A 3 7.46 -16.31 5.16
C LEU A 3 7.85 -14.89 4.71
N SER A 4 7.23 -13.87 5.31
CA SER A 4 7.73 -12.49 5.20
C SER A 4 9.22 -12.47 5.58
N PRO A 5 10.11 -11.80 4.85
CA PRO A 5 11.56 -11.90 5.08
C PRO A 5 11.96 -11.58 6.53
N GLY A 6 11.18 -10.73 7.21
CA GLY A 6 11.40 -10.38 8.62
C GLY A 6 11.17 -11.49 9.64
N SER A 7 10.41 -12.51 9.30
CA SER A 7 10.11 -13.60 10.22
C SER A 7 11.27 -14.57 10.42
N ARG A 8 12.12 -14.75 9.40
CA ARG A 8 13.36 -15.53 9.53
C ARG A 8 14.43 -14.79 10.33
N GLN A 9 14.40 -13.46 10.30
CA GLN A 9 15.42 -12.61 10.91
C GLN A 9 15.34 -12.54 12.44
N ALA A 10 14.17 -12.78 13.05
CA ALA A 10 14.01 -12.75 14.50
C ALA A 10 14.66 -13.94 15.23
N PRO A 11 14.47 -15.21 14.78
CA PRO A 11 15.23 -16.34 15.32
C PRO A 11 16.74 -16.20 15.17
N ASP A 12 17.21 -15.71 14.01
CA ASP A 12 18.64 -15.47 13.76
C ASP A 12 19.19 -14.41 14.73
N PHE A 13 18.45 -13.31 14.95
CA PHE A 13 18.79 -12.29 15.95
C PHE A 13 18.86 -12.87 17.37
N CYS A 14 17.87 -13.68 17.77
CA CYS A 14 17.88 -14.30 19.09
C CYS A 14 19.07 -15.25 19.26
N THR A 15 19.43 -16.01 18.23
CA THR A 15 20.58 -16.92 18.25
C THR A 15 21.89 -16.14 18.32
N LEU A 16 22.04 -15.10 17.50
CA LEU A 16 23.23 -14.25 17.43
C LEU A 16 23.50 -13.51 18.74
N HIS A 17 22.45 -13.07 19.43
CA HIS A 17 22.54 -12.28 20.65
C HIS A 17 22.22 -13.06 21.93
N VAL A 18 22.08 -14.39 21.83
CA VAL A 18 21.82 -15.30 22.95
C VAL A 18 20.55 -14.87 23.74
N PHE A 19 19.51 -14.48 23.02
CA PHE A 19 18.19 -14.20 23.59
C PHE A 19 17.28 -15.42 23.54
N PRO A 20 16.35 -15.56 24.51
CA PRO A 20 15.31 -16.57 24.42
C PRO A 20 14.42 -16.33 23.18
N LEU A 21 13.91 -17.42 22.61
CA LEU A 21 12.93 -17.39 21.53
C LEU A 21 11.59 -16.79 21.98
N GLU A 22 11.27 -16.88 23.28
CA GLU A 22 10.11 -16.21 23.84
C GLU A 22 10.31 -14.68 23.81
N PRO A 23 9.42 -13.94 23.11
CA PRO A 23 9.59 -12.50 22.99
C PRO A 23 9.34 -11.79 24.31
N THR A 24 10.34 -11.05 24.78
CA THR A 24 10.19 -10.11 25.90
C THR A 24 10.11 -8.66 25.40
N ASN A 25 9.71 -7.73 26.27
CA ASN A 25 9.68 -6.31 25.94
C ASN A 25 11.06 -5.83 25.49
N ASN A 26 12.13 -6.28 26.17
CA ASN A 26 13.50 -5.92 25.86
C ASN A 26 13.95 -6.52 24.53
N THR A 27 13.72 -7.82 24.32
CA THR A 27 14.10 -8.51 23.08
C THR A 27 13.45 -7.85 21.86
N MET A 28 12.16 -7.51 21.94
CA MET A 28 11.48 -6.81 20.85
C MET A 28 12.00 -5.39 20.63
N SER A 29 12.28 -4.64 21.70
CA SER A 29 12.87 -3.29 21.57
C SER A 29 14.27 -3.32 20.96
N PHE A 30 15.13 -4.25 21.37
CA PHE A 30 16.46 -4.40 20.78
C PHE A 30 16.40 -4.85 19.33
N PHE A 31 15.50 -5.78 19.00
CA PHE A 31 15.25 -6.18 17.63
C PHE A 31 14.83 -5.00 16.75
N VAL A 32 13.95 -4.11 17.25
CA VAL A 32 13.55 -2.89 16.53
C VAL A 32 14.76 -2.03 16.18
N ILE A 33 15.60 -1.72 17.18
CA ILE A 33 16.77 -0.86 16.97
C ILE A 33 17.76 -1.52 16.01
N TYR A 34 18.10 -2.79 16.24
CA TYR A 34 18.97 -3.56 15.38
C TYR A 34 18.50 -3.53 13.92
N MET A 35 17.23 -3.87 13.68
CA MET A 35 16.68 -3.89 12.33
C MET A 35 16.60 -2.50 11.67
N CYS A 36 16.44 -1.42 12.43
CA CYS A 36 16.44 -0.07 11.87
C CYS A 36 17.79 0.33 11.25
N HIS A 37 18.89 -0.32 11.63
CA HIS A 37 20.19 -0.12 10.97
C HIS A 37 20.29 -0.85 9.62
N HIS A 38 19.49 -1.91 9.42
CA HIS A 38 19.56 -2.76 8.23
C HIS A 38 18.45 -2.46 7.22
N ILE A 39 17.26 -2.04 7.66
CA ILE A 39 16.09 -1.81 6.80
C ILE A 39 15.32 -0.54 7.22
N ALA A 40 14.39 -0.12 6.37
CA ALA A 40 13.51 1.02 6.68
C ALA A 40 12.58 0.69 7.87
N LEU A 41 12.39 1.65 8.77
CA LEU A 41 11.51 1.52 9.95
C LEU A 41 10.09 1.03 9.62
N LYS A 42 9.53 1.47 8.48
CA LYS A 42 8.20 1.01 8.05
C LYS A 42 8.15 -0.50 7.83
N SER A 43 9.25 -1.08 7.34
CA SER A 43 9.39 -2.53 7.18
C SER A 43 9.54 -3.23 8.53
N VAL A 44 10.23 -2.61 9.49
CA VAL A 44 10.40 -3.16 10.85
C VAL A 44 9.06 -3.34 11.57
N ASP A 45 8.15 -2.37 11.50
CA ASP A 45 6.82 -2.49 12.12
C ASP A 45 5.95 -3.59 11.46
N SER A 46 6.04 -3.73 10.14
CA SER A 46 5.44 -4.85 9.41
C SER A 46 6.04 -6.20 9.85
N TYR A 47 7.35 -6.25 10.06
CA TYR A 47 8.05 -7.46 10.52
C TYR A 47 7.63 -7.85 11.93
N LEU A 48 7.52 -6.89 12.86
CA LEU A 48 6.99 -7.13 14.20
C LEU A 48 5.57 -7.71 14.16
N SER A 49 4.72 -7.20 13.27
CA SER A 49 3.37 -7.74 13.06
C SER A 49 3.43 -9.19 12.60
N GLY A 50 4.31 -9.50 11.64
CA GLY A 50 4.54 -10.86 11.14
C GLY A 50 5.07 -11.81 12.22
N ILE A 51 6.06 -11.37 13.00
CA ILE A 51 6.63 -12.13 14.13
C ILE A 51 5.54 -12.43 15.16
N CYS A 52 4.72 -11.45 15.53
CA CYS A 52 3.60 -11.67 16.45
C CYS A 52 2.63 -12.72 15.92
N ASN A 53 2.22 -12.61 14.65
CA ASN A 53 1.26 -13.54 14.06
C ASN A 53 1.78 -14.99 14.05
N GLN A 54 3.08 -15.20 13.86
CA GLN A 54 3.67 -16.55 13.84
C GLN A 54 3.86 -17.12 15.24
N LEU A 55 4.37 -16.29 16.16
CA LEU A 55 4.68 -16.69 17.52
C LEU A 55 3.43 -16.80 18.40
N GLU A 56 2.29 -16.22 18.01
CA GLU A 56 1.06 -16.22 18.82
C GLU A 56 0.55 -17.61 19.19
N SER A 57 0.77 -18.62 18.33
CA SER A 57 0.39 -20.01 18.61
C SER A 57 1.18 -20.63 19.76
N ALA A 58 2.47 -20.30 19.90
CA ALA A 58 3.36 -20.82 20.94
C ALA A 58 3.47 -19.88 22.15
N PHE A 59 3.30 -18.57 21.94
CA PHE A 59 3.49 -17.50 22.93
C PHE A 59 2.29 -16.54 22.89
N PRO A 60 1.18 -16.86 23.59
CA PRO A 60 -0.08 -16.09 23.52
C PRO A 60 0.06 -14.61 23.93
N ASN A 61 1.07 -14.30 24.75
CA ASN A 61 1.32 -12.95 25.24
C ASN A 61 2.15 -12.08 24.29
N VAL A 62 2.61 -12.60 23.14
CA VAL A 62 3.49 -11.86 22.20
C VAL A 62 2.88 -10.53 21.74
N ARG A 63 1.56 -10.48 21.54
CA ARG A 63 0.86 -9.23 21.18
C ARG A 63 0.87 -8.22 22.32
N LYS A 64 0.75 -8.67 23.57
CA LYS A 64 0.84 -7.80 24.76
C LYS A 64 2.25 -7.22 24.89
N VAL A 65 3.27 -8.05 24.63
CA VAL A 65 4.68 -7.65 24.62
C VAL A 65 4.93 -6.57 23.56
N ARG A 66 4.46 -6.78 22.32
CA ARG A 66 4.54 -5.76 21.25
C ARG A 66 3.80 -4.46 21.64
N ALA A 67 2.66 -4.59 22.32
CA ALA A 67 1.85 -3.45 22.74
C ALA A 67 2.39 -2.73 23.98
N SER A 68 3.48 -3.22 24.59
CA SER A 68 4.06 -2.65 25.79
C SER A 68 4.56 -1.21 25.56
N PRO A 69 4.56 -0.37 26.61
CA PRO A 69 5.08 1.00 26.51
C PRO A 69 6.52 1.06 26.02
N LEU A 70 7.35 0.08 26.40
CA LEU A 70 8.76 0.03 26.00
C LEU A 70 8.90 -0.09 24.48
N VAL A 71 8.25 -1.09 23.87
CA VAL A 71 8.33 -1.33 22.42
C VAL A 71 7.72 -0.15 21.64
N LYS A 72 6.60 0.40 22.11
CA LYS A 72 5.96 1.59 21.51
C LYS A 72 6.88 2.81 21.54
N ASN A 73 7.50 3.08 22.69
CA ASN A 73 8.42 4.20 22.85
C ASN A 73 9.70 4.00 22.03
N THR A 74 10.21 2.77 21.93
CA THR A 74 11.33 2.42 21.04
C THR A 74 10.98 2.69 19.57
N LEU A 75 9.81 2.26 19.08
CA LEU A 75 9.37 2.54 17.72
C LEU A 75 9.20 4.05 17.46
N LYS A 76 8.70 4.80 18.45
CA LYS A 76 8.59 6.26 18.38
C LYS A 76 9.98 6.91 18.28
N GLY A 77 10.91 6.52 19.15
CA GLY A 77 12.29 7.01 19.13
C GLY A 77 13.01 6.66 17.83
N ALA A 78 12.87 5.42 17.36
CA ALA A 78 13.41 4.96 16.10
C ALA A 78 12.84 5.75 14.90
N ARG A 79 11.59 6.21 14.97
CA ARG A 79 11.02 7.12 13.96
C ARG A 79 11.73 8.47 13.91
N HIS A 80 12.16 8.99 15.05
CA HIS A 80 12.93 10.24 15.07
C HIS A 80 14.36 10.04 14.57
N LEU A 81 14.99 8.92 14.89
CA LEU A 81 16.40 8.64 14.53
C LEU A 81 16.57 8.14 13.09
N PHE A 82 15.70 7.24 12.64
CA PHE A 82 15.82 6.52 11.36
C PHE A 82 14.69 6.85 10.37
N GLY A 83 13.79 7.76 10.74
CA GLY A 83 12.69 8.19 9.89
C GLY A 83 13.20 8.81 8.60
N LYS A 84 12.88 8.18 7.47
CA LYS A 84 13.13 8.76 6.14
C LYS A 84 11.86 9.41 5.63
N GLY A 85 12.02 10.57 4.99
CA GLY A 85 10.93 11.24 4.28
C GLY A 85 10.29 10.28 3.27
N THR A 86 8.96 10.36 3.13
CA THR A 86 8.26 9.52 2.16
C THR A 86 8.68 9.92 0.75
N LYS A 87 9.42 9.06 0.05
CA LYS A 87 9.69 9.22 -1.38
C LYS A 87 8.39 9.03 -2.15
N ARG A 88 7.77 10.13 -2.57
CA ARG A 88 6.57 10.10 -3.41
C ARG A 88 7.00 10.06 -4.88
N LYS A 89 6.32 9.23 -5.69
CA LYS A 89 6.42 9.34 -7.15
C LYS A 89 5.92 10.71 -7.58
N ARG A 90 6.47 11.26 -8.67
CA ARG A 90 6.00 12.53 -9.22
C ARG A 90 4.51 12.39 -9.59
N PRO A 91 3.68 13.41 -9.33
CA PRO A 91 2.29 13.38 -9.75
C PRO A 91 2.22 13.28 -11.28
N LEU A 92 1.14 12.67 -11.78
CA LEU A 92 0.82 12.73 -13.20
C LEU A 92 0.62 14.19 -13.57
N SER A 93 1.31 14.66 -14.60
CA SER A 93 1.19 16.03 -15.10
C SER A 93 0.50 16.05 -16.45
N THR A 94 0.02 17.22 -16.85
CA THR A 94 -0.54 17.46 -18.20
C THR A 94 0.47 17.12 -19.30
N ALA A 95 1.77 17.35 -19.06
CA ALA A 95 2.83 16.93 -19.98
C ALA A 95 2.90 15.39 -20.10
N GLY A 96 2.68 14.67 -19.00
CA GLY A 96 2.59 13.20 -19.00
C GLY A 96 1.40 12.69 -19.81
N LEU A 97 0.24 13.34 -19.68
CA LEU A 97 -0.96 12.99 -20.47
C LEU A 97 -0.75 13.16 -21.97
N ARG A 98 -0.10 14.26 -22.39
CA ARG A 98 0.22 14.49 -23.81
C ARG A 98 1.13 13.41 -24.41
N ILE A 99 2.01 12.80 -23.61
CA ILE A 99 2.84 11.69 -24.07
C ILE A 99 1.97 10.48 -24.37
N VAL A 100 1.02 10.15 -23.47
CA VAL A 100 0.10 9.03 -23.64
C VAL A 100 -0.83 9.26 -24.83
N GLU A 101 -1.38 10.47 -24.98
CA GLU A 101 -2.21 10.86 -26.13
C GLU A 101 -1.48 10.65 -27.46
N ARG A 102 -0.26 11.17 -27.58
CA ARG A 102 0.55 11.03 -28.80
C ARG A 102 0.87 9.57 -29.09
N ALA A 103 1.21 8.79 -28.07
CA ALA A 103 1.47 7.36 -28.23
C ALA A 103 0.22 6.61 -28.72
N ALA A 104 -0.95 6.95 -28.19
CA ALA A 104 -2.22 6.35 -28.60
C ALA A 104 -2.61 6.72 -30.04
N GLN A 105 -2.38 7.97 -30.44
CA GLN A 105 -2.64 8.45 -31.81
C GLN A 105 -1.67 7.86 -32.85
N ALA A 106 -0.41 7.64 -32.47
CA ALA A 106 0.61 7.09 -33.36
C ALA A 106 0.40 5.60 -33.67
N GLN A 107 -0.42 4.89 -32.90
CA GLN A 107 -0.63 3.45 -33.04
C GLN A 107 -1.89 3.15 -33.87
N PRO A 108 -1.76 2.66 -35.12
CA PRO A 108 -2.91 2.41 -36.01
C PRO A 108 -3.85 1.31 -35.51
N SER A 109 -3.32 0.36 -34.73
CA SER A 109 -4.03 -0.82 -34.22
C SER A 109 -4.01 -0.87 -32.68
N ILE A 110 -4.29 0.26 -32.02
CA ILE A 110 -4.42 0.32 -30.56
C ILE A 110 -5.52 -0.64 -30.08
N SER A 111 -5.17 -1.50 -29.11
CA SER A 111 -6.09 -2.51 -28.59
C SER A 111 -7.28 -1.87 -27.88
N HIS A 112 -8.35 -2.64 -27.69
CA HIS A 112 -9.50 -2.16 -26.91
C HIS A 112 -9.08 -1.79 -25.47
N ASP A 113 -8.21 -2.59 -24.85
CA ASP A 113 -7.78 -2.38 -23.47
C ASP A 113 -6.90 -1.13 -23.34
N ASP A 114 -6.07 -0.84 -24.34
CA ASP A 114 -5.32 0.41 -24.40
C ASP A 114 -6.24 1.63 -24.53
N LYS A 115 -7.27 1.55 -25.38
CA LYS A 115 -8.29 2.62 -25.49
C LYS A 115 -9.03 2.83 -24.17
N LEU A 116 -9.38 1.74 -23.48
CA LEU A 116 -10.02 1.79 -22.18
C LEU A 116 -9.09 2.43 -21.14
N PHE A 117 -7.82 2.04 -21.11
CA PHE A 117 -6.81 2.61 -20.22
C PHE A 117 -6.63 4.11 -20.45
N VAL A 118 -6.51 4.55 -21.71
CA VAL A 118 -6.43 5.97 -22.06
C VAL A 118 -7.71 6.69 -21.59
N GLY A 119 -8.89 6.14 -21.89
CA GLY A 119 -10.16 6.72 -21.44
C GLY A 119 -10.25 6.87 -19.92
N MET A 120 -9.84 5.85 -19.16
CA MET A 120 -9.78 5.88 -17.70
C MET A 120 -8.77 6.89 -17.18
N LEU A 121 -7.61 7.01 -17.82
CA LEU A 121 -6.54 7.93 -17.43
C LEU A 121 -7.01 9.40 -17.54
N PHE A 122 -7.60 9.78 -18.68
CA PHE A 122 -8.11 11.12 -18.91
C PHE A 122 -9.33 11.41 -18.03
N SER A 123 -10.30 10.49 -17.98
CA SER A 123 -11.49 10.65 -17.12
C SER A 123 -11.09 10.80 -15.64
N GLY A 124 -10.14 10.01 -15.18
CA GLY A 124 -9.63 10.07 -13.81
C GLY A 124 -8.89 11.36 -13.49
N PHE A 125 -8.05 11.83 -14.42
CA PHE A 125 -7.30 13.05 -14.22
C PHE A 125 -8.20 14.30 -14.28
N ASP A 126 -9.02 14.44 -15.31
CA ASP A 126 -9.83 15.64 -15.54
C ASP A 126 -11.02 15.74 -14.57
N SER A 127 -11.59 14.61 -14.15
CA SER A 127 -12.69 14.58 -13.17
C SER A 127 -12.21 14.32 -11.72
N LEU A 128 -10.89 14.24 -11.49
CA LEU A 128 -10.27 13.99 -10.18
C LEU A 128 -10.77 12.70 -9.49
N LEU A 129 -11.06 11.66 -10.27
CA LEU A 129 -11.60 10.40 -9.76
C LEU A 129 -10.51 9.54 -9.12
N ARG A 130 -10.89 8.84 -8.06
CA ARG A 130 -10.06 7.82 -7.41
C ARG A 130 -10.07 6.55 -8.25
N LEU A 131 -9.01 5.74 -8.12
CA LEU A 131 -8.90 4.48 -8.86
C LEU A 131 -10.10 3.55 -8.62
N GLY A 132 -10.63 3.51 -7.39
CA GLY A 132 -11.81 2.70 -7.05
C GLY A 132 -13.13 3.20 -7.64
N GLU A 133 -13.17 4.39 -8.24
CA GLU A 133 -14.34 4.92 -8.96
C GLU A 133 -14.23 4.63 -10.47
N LEU A 134 -13.01 4.42 -10.97
CA LEU A 134 -12.73 4.11 -12.37
C LEU A 134 -12.82 2.60 -12.67
N SER A 135 -12.60 1.74 -11.67
CA SER A 135 -12.56 0.30 -11.84
C SER A 135 -13.64 -0.44 -11.07
N TRP A 136 -14.00 -1.62 -11.57
CA TRP A 136 -14.85 -2.56 -10.87
C TRP A 136 -13.99 -3.51 -10.03
N PRO A 137 -14.25 -3.67 -8.72
CA PRO A 137 -13.44 -4.55 -7.90
C PRO A 137 -13.47 -6.01 -8.36
N ASP A 138 -12.32 -6.69 -8.35
CA ASP A 138 -12.25 -8.12 -8.63
C ASP A 138 -12.90 -8.95 -7.52
N ILE A 139 -12.73 -8.51 -6.27
CA ILE A 139 -13.35 -9.13 -5.10
C ILE A 139 -14.85 -8.88 -5.14
N VAL A 140 -15.63 -9.93 -5.38
CA VAL A 140 -17.09 -9.84 -5.55
C VAL A 140 -17.78 -9.22 -4.33
N ALA A 141 -17.31 -9.52 -3.12
CA ALA A 141 -17.85 -8.95 -1.89
C ALA A 141 -17.72 -7.42 -1.77
N LEU A 142 -16.78 -6.80 -2.51
CA LEU A 142 -16.57 -5.35 -2.52
C LEU A 142 -17.34 -4.63 -3.63
N ARG A 143 -18.02 -5.38 -4.51
CA ARG A 143 -18.77 -4.84 -5.64
C ARG A 143 -20.04 -4.15 -5.17
N ASN A 144 -20.24 -2.91 -5.58
CA ASN A 144 -21.46 -2.16 -5.27
C ASN A 144 -21.96 -1.40 -6.51
N TRP A 145 -23.06 -1.88 -7.09
CA TRP A 145 -23.67 -1.28 -8.28
C TRP A 145 -24.12 0.17 -8.08
N LYS A 146 -24.36 0.60 -6.84
CA LYS A 146 -24.69 2.00 -6.53
C LYS A 146 -23.49 2.94 -6.66
N LYS A 147 -22.27 2.41 -6.73
CA LYS A 147 -21.03 3.19 -6.90
C LYS A 147 -20.50 3.17 -8.34
N VAL A 148 -21.14 2.44 -9.24
CA VAL A 148 -20.71 2.28 -10.63
C VAL A 148 -21.21 3.43 -11.49
N VAL A 149 -20.27 4.12 -12.14
CA VAL A 149 -20.60 5.05 -13.22
C VAL A 149 -21.23 4.28 -14.37
N ARG A 150 -22.48 4.61 -14.70
CA ARG A 150 -23.20 3.93 -15.79
C ARG A 150 -22.74 4.49 -17.13
N ARG A 151 -22.36 3.60 -18.05
CA ARG A 151 -22.08 3.97 -19.47
C ARG A 151 -23.25 4.73 -20.10
N SER A 152 -24.49 4.36 -19.77
CA SER A 152 -25.70 5.02 -20.29
C SER A 152 -25.87 6.47 -19.82
N SER A 153 -25.09 6.92 -18.84
CA SER A 153 -25.11 8.31 -18.38
C SER A 153 -24.16 9.23 -19.15
N VAL A 154 -23.31 8.66 -20.01
CA VAL A 154 -22.35 9.44 -20.80
C VAL A 154 -23.10 10.31 -21.80
N LYS A 155 -22.83 11.61 -21.75
CA LYS A 155 -23.27 12.62 -22.69
C LYS A 155 -22.04 13.19 -23.38
N LEU A 156 -22.08 13.21 -24.71
CA LEU A 156 -21.04 13.79 -25.55
C LEU A 156 -21.52 15.14 -26.05
N THR A 157 -20.60 16.09 -26.11
CA THR A 157 -20.76 17.40 -26.76
C THR A 157 -19.57 17.59 -27.70
N ASP A 158 -19.61 18.61 -28.55
CA ASP A 158 -18.54 18.86 -29.54
C ASP A 158 -17.16 19.11 -28.90
N SER A 159 -17.13 19.60 -27.66
CA SER A 159 -15.90 19.99 -26.95
C SER A 159 -15.64 19.23 -25.66
N SER A 160 -16.58 18.40 -25.19
CA SER A 160 -16.47 17.75 -23.89
C SER A 160 -17.33 16.50 -23.82
N PHE A 161 -17.07 15.69 -22.80
CA PHE A 161 -17.98 14.64 -22.38
C PHE A 161 -18.25 14.76 -20.88
N GLY A 162 -19.42 14.29 -20.47
CA GLY A 162 -19.81 14.25 -19.08
C GLY A 162 -20.58 12.97 -18.78
N PHE A 163 -20.62 12.57 -17.52
CA PHE A 163 -21.37 11.41 -17.07
C PHE A 163 -21.86 11.62 -15.64
N PHE A 164 -22.85 10.84 -15.23
CA PHE A 164 -23.38 10.91 -13.88
C PHE A 164 -22.51 10.09 -12.94
N LEU A 165 -21.88 10.76 -11.98
CA LEU A 165 -21.23 10.12 -10.85
C LEU A 165 -22.28 9.76 -9.80
N PRO A 166 -22.48 8.47 -9.47
CA PRO A 166 -23.31 8.11 -8.35
C PRO A 166 -22.74 8.75 -7.08
N GLY A 167 -23.56 9.50 -6.35
CA GLY A 167 -23.12 10.24 -5.17
C GLY A 167 -22.41 9.36 -4.15
N HIS A 168 -21.31 9.85 -3.59
CA HIS A 168 -20.60 9.23 -2.47
C HIS A 168 -21.16 9.75 -1.13
N LYS A 169 -21.51 8.82 -0.23
CA LYS A 169 -21.44 9.00 1.22
C LYS A 169 -20.28 8.16 1.72
#